data_AF-A0A554JMN5-F1
#
_entry.id   AF-A0A554JMN5-F1
#
_cell.length_a   1.000
_cell.length_b   1.000
_cell.length_c   1.000
_cell.angle_alpha   90.00
_cell.angle_beta   90.00
_cell.angle_gamma   90.00
#
_symmetry.space_group_name_H-M   'P 1'
#
loop_
_entity.id
_entity.type
_entity.pdbx_description
1 polymer ?
#
loop_
_entity_poly.entity_id
_entity_poly.type
_entity_poly.pdbx_seq_one_letter_code
_entity_poly.pdbx_strand_id
1 'polypeptide(L)'
;MYTIARTHTPYLTRAMALLAGTLTLFVFLYGIFLLEAVGNTARRASAEREVRSLTSKVSQLEQTYLSLTRELTLERAHSLGFVAPAEVTTVFATAQSRSLTLNH
;
A
#
# COMPACT_ATOMS: atom_id res chain seq x y z
N MET A 1 41.87 14.18 -61.96
CA MET A 1 40.97 14.97 -61.09
C MET A 1 39.90 14.05 -60.49
N TYR A 2 40.29 13.09 -59.63
CA TYR A 2 39.39 12.07 -59.07
C TYR A 2 39.95 11.43 -57.77
N THR A 3 40.50 12.23 -56.87
CA THR A 3 41.12 11.73 -55.62
C THR A 3 40.44 12.23 -54.35
N ILE A 4 39.51 13.18 -54.46
CA ILE A 4 38.81 13.78 -53.29
C ILE A 4 37.65 12.88 -52.81
N ALA A 5 37.09 12.03 -53.67
CA ALA A 5 35.96 11.18 -53.31
C ALA A 5 36.31 10.03 -52.34
N ARG A 6 37.58 9.60 -52.28
CA ARG A 6 37.96 8.38 -51.55
C ARG A 6 38.33 8.61 -50.09
N THR A 7 38.72 9.83 -49.73
CA THR A 7 38.99 10.22 -48.33
C THR A 7 37.74 10.64 -47.58
N HIS A 8 36.64 10.88 -48.32
CA HIS A 8 35.38 11.33 -47.74
C HIS A 8 34.46 10.19 -47.22
N THR A 9 34.70 8.96 -47.66
CA THR A 9 33.89 7.79 -47.31
C THR A 9 34.07 7.21 -45.88
N PRO A 10 35.26 7.23 -45.23
CA PRO A 10 35.43 6.53 -43.95
C PRO A 10 34.87 7.29 -42.75
N TYR A 11 34.74 8.62 -42.80
CA TYR A 11 34.11 9.35 -41.69
C TYR A 11 32.57 9.32 -41.81
N LEU A 12 32.02 9.22 -43.03
CA LEU A 12 30.58 9.08 -43.24
C LEU A 12 30.09 7.76 -42.65
N THR A 13 30.80 6.66 -42.88
CA THR A 13 30.43 5.35 -42.31
C THR A 13 30.53 5.34 -40.79
N ARG A 14 31.55 5.98 -40.20
CA ARG A 14 31.66 6.14 -38.74
C ARG A 14 30.54 6.99 -38.16
N ALA A 15 30.22 8.12 -38.80
CA ALA A 15 29.12 8.99 -38.37
C ALA A 15 27.76 8.27 -38.47
N MET A 16 27.53 7.51 -39.53
CA MET A 16 26.33 6.67 -39.67
C MET A 16 26.26 5.57 -38.61
N ALA A 17 27.39 4.92 -38.30
CA ALA A 17 27.44 3.92 -37.24
C ALA A 17 27.14 4.52 -35.85
N LEU A 18 27.67 5.72 -35.56
CA LEU A 18 27.36 6.44 -34.31
C LEU A 18 25.89 6.86 -34.24
N LEU A 19 25.33 7.37 -35.33
CA LEU A 19 23.90 7.71 -35.40
C LEU A 19 23.02 6.47 -35.21
N ALA A 20 23.34 5.37 -35.88
CA ALA A 20 22.62 4.12 -35.73
C ALA A 20 22.70 3.60 -34.29
N GLY A 21 23.90 3.60 -33.67
CA GLY A 21 24.07 3.19 -32.28
C GLY A 21 23.30 4.07 -31.31
N THR A 22 23.30 5.38 -31.52
CA THR A 22 22.54 6.34 -30.70
C THR A 22 21.03 6.13 -30.85
N LEU A 23 20.55 5.90 -32.07
CA LEU A 23 19.14 5.60 -32.34
C LEU A 23 18.73 4.28 -31.66
N THR A 24 19.54 3.23 -31.77
CA THR A 24 19.29 1.95 -31.10
C THR A 24 19.24 2.13 -29.58
N LEU A 25 20.16 2.91 -29.01
CA LEU A 25 20.16 3.22 -27.58
C LEU A 25 18.87 3.94 -27.16
N PHE A 26 18.41 4.92 -27.93
CA PHE A 26 17.15 5.62 -27.63
C PHE A 26 15.94 4.70 -27.70
N VAL A 27 15.84 3.85 -28.72
CA VAL A 27 14.74 2.86 -28.84
C VAL A 27 14.75 1.90 -27.66
N PHE A 28 15.94 1.43 -27.26
CA PHE A 28 16.09 0.54 -26.11
C PHE A 28 15.67 1.20 -24.79
N LEU A 29 16.18 2.41 -24.52
CA LEU A 29 15.82 3.20 -23.34
C LEU A 29 14.31 3.51 -23.29
N TYR A 30 13.74 3.86 -24.43
CA TYR A 30 12.29 4.11 -24.54
C TYR A 30 11.49 2.88 -24.15
N GLY A 31 11.88 1.69 -24.61
CA GLY A 31 11.23 0.43 -24.23
C GLY A 31 11.29 0.16 -22.72
N ILE A 32 12.44 0.40 -22.09
CA ILE A 32 12.60 0.26 -20.63
C ILE A 32 11.68 1.22 -19.89
N PHE A 33 11.71 2.51 -20.24
CA PHE A 33 10.89 3.51 -19.57
C PHE A 33 9.40 3.27 -19.76
N LEU A 34 8.98 2.79 -20.94
CA LEU A 34 7.59 2.42 -21.17
C LEU A 34 7.17 1.25 -20.27
N LEU A 35 8.02 0.22 -20.12
CA LEU A 35 7.75 -0.91 -19.25
C LEU A 35 7.67 -0.50 -17.77
N GLU A 36 8.60 0.35 -17.31
CA GLU A 36 8.56 0.89 -15.95
C GLU A 36 7.32 1.75 -15.71
N ALA A 37 6.94 2.60 -16.66
CA ALA A 37 5.77 3.47 -16.53
C ALA A 37 4.48 2.64 -16.42
N VAL A 38 4.33 1.60 -17.25
CA VAL A 38 3.19 0.67 -17.20
C VAL A 38 3.20 -0.11 -15.88
N GLY A 39 4.35 -0.67 -15.49
CA GLY A 39 4.49 -1.40 -14.23
C GLY A 39 4.18 -0.53 -13.02
N ASN A 40 4.63 0.71 -13.01
CA ASN A 40 4.34 1.65 -11.94
C ASN A 40 2.85 2.00 -11.86
N THR A 41 2.21 2.22 -13.00
CA THR A 41 0.76 2.48 -13.07
C THR A 41 -0.04 1.28 -12.57
N ALA A 42 0.35 0.06 -12.96
CA ALA A 42 -0.30 -1.16 -12.50
C ALA A 42 -0.16 -1.36 -10.98
N ARG A 43 1.05 -1.16 -10.44
CA ARG A 43 1.30 -1.22 -8.98
C ARG A 43 0.47 -0.19 -8.23
N ARG A 44 0.44 1.05 -8.73
CA ARG A 44 -0.38 2.12 -8.14
C ARG A 44 -1.87 1.75 -8.14
N ALA A 45 -2.40 1.24 -9.25
CA ALA A 45 -3.78 0.82 -9.34
C ALA A 45 -4.11 -0.34 -8.37
N SER A 46 -3.17 -1.28 -8.18
CA SER A 46 -3.30 -2.35 -7.19
C SER A 46 -3.34 -1.80 -5.76
N ALA A 47 -2.41 -0.91 -5.42
CA ALA A 47 -2.36 -0.26 -4.11
C ALA A 47 -3.64 0.54 -3.81
N GLU A 48 -4.16 1.28 -4.80
CA GLU A 48 -5.43 2.01 -4.64
C GLU A 48 -6.62 1.07 -4.37
N ARG A 49 -6.66 -0.12 -5.00
CA ARG A 49 -7.70 -1.13 -4.73
C ARG A 49 -7.58 -1.70 -3.32
N GLU A 50 -6.35 -1.99 -2.88
CA GLU A 50 -6.09 -2.50 -1.54
C GLU A 50 -6.49 -1.48 -0.48
N VAL A 51 -6.11 -0.22 -0.63
CA VAL A 51 -6.53 0.88 0.25
C VAL A 51 -8.04 0.97 0.34
N ARG A 52 -8.76 0.93 -0.80
CA ARG A 52 -10.24 0.94 -0.79
C ARG A 52 -10.82 -0.26 -0.04
N SER A 53 -10.25 -1.45 -0.21
CA SER A 53 -10.67 -2.65 0.51
C SER A 53 -10.47 -2.51 2.02
N LEU A 54 -9.30 -2.03 2.45
CA LEU A 54 -9.02 -1.80 3.87
C LEU A 54 -9.96 -0.74 4.46
N THR A 55 -10.16 0.39 3.78
CA THR A 55 -11.10 1.43 4.22
C THR A 55 -12.52 0.88 4.40
N SER A 56 -13.00 0.05 3.47
CA SER A 56 -14.31 -0.58 3.61
C SER A 56 -14.38 -1.51 4.83
N LYS A 57 -13.32 -2.28 5.10
CA LYS A 57 -13.26 -3.15 6.29
C LYS A 57 -13.24 -2.35 7.59
N VAL A 58 -12.49 -1.27 7.64
CA VAL A 58 -12.44 -0.37 8.81
C VAL A 58 -13.81 0.24 9.06
N SER A 59 -14.46 0.78 8.02
CA SER A 59 -15.80 1.35 8.15
C SER A 59 -16.82 0.32 8.67
N GLN A 60 -16.75 -0.92 8.18
CA GLN A 60 -17.60 -2.00 8.70
C GLN A 60 -17.30 -2.30 10.18
N LEU A 61 -16.03 -2.35 10.56
CA LEU A 61 -15.61 -2.58 11.94
C LEU A 61 -16.10 -1.47 12.88
N GLU A 62 -15.99 -0.21 12.46
CA GLU A 62 -16.49 0.94 13.21
C GLU A 62 -18.00 0.87 13.38
N GLN A 63 -18.72 0.48 12.34
CA GLN A 63 -20.17 0.33 12.40
C GLN A 63 -20.58 -0.79 13.36
N THR A 64 -19.89 -1.93 13.33
CA THR A 64 -20.09 -3.03 14.28
C THR A 64 -19.73 -2.62 15.71
N TYR A 65 -18.64 -1.89 15.90
CA TYR A 65 -18.24 -1.40 17.21
C TYR A 65 -19.30 -0.45 17.79
N LEU A 66 -19.79 0.49 16.98
CA LEU A 66 -20.83 1.42 17.38
C LEU A 66 -22.16 0.72 17.68
N SER A 67 -22.54 -0.31 16.90
CA SER A 67 -23.75 -1.08 17.20
C SER A 67 -23.62 -1.83 18.52
N LEU A 68 -22.50 -2.52 18.75
CA LEU A 68 -22.25 -3.26 19.98
C LEU A 68 -22.17 -2.32 21.20
N THR A 69 -21.57 -1.14 21.02
CA THR A 69 -21.47 -0.14 22.10
C THR A 69 -22.85 0.41 22.48
N ARG A 70 -23.77 0.56 21.52
CA ARG A 70 -25.14 0.99 21.82
C ARG A 70 -25.93 -0.07 22.60
N GLU A 71 -25.58 -1.34 22.45
CA GLU A 71 -26.20 -2.44 23.21
C GLU A 71 -25.68 -2.56 24.65
N LEU A 72 -24.54 -1.91 24.97
CA LEU A 72 -24.01 -1.83 26.34
C LEU A 72 -24.79 -0.80 27.17
N THR A 73 -26.01 -1.18 27.58
CA THR A 73 -26.84 -0.39 28.50
C THR A 73 -26.84 -1.00 29.91
N LEU A 74 -27.15 -0.17 30.92
CA LEU A 74 -27.27 -0.63 32.32
C LEU A 74 -28.38 -1.68 32.46
N GLU A 75 -29.49 -1.51 31.74
CA GLU A 75 -30.58 -2.49 31.68
C GLU A 75 -30.13 -3.82 31.07
N ARG A 76 -29.30 -3.78 30.01
CA ARG A 76 -28.72 -5.00 29.46
C ARG A 76 -27.80 -5.68 30.46
N ALA A 77 -26.96 -4.92 31.17
CA ALA A 77 -26.09 -5.46 32.22
C ALA A 77 -26.91 -6.12 33.34
N HIS A 78 -27.96 -5.46 33.84
CA HIS A 78 -28.84 -6.05 34.84
C HIS A 78 -29.57 -7.30 34.33
N SER A 79 -30.02 -7.32 33.07
CA SER A 79 -30.65 -8.50 32.45
C SER A 79 -29.70 -9.69 32.30
N LEU A 80 -28.39 -9.43 32.23
CA LEU A 80 -27.34 -10.45 32.19
C LEU A 80 -26.90 -10.90 33.60
N GLY A 81 -27.56 -10.40 34.65
CA GLY A 81 -27.26 -10.77 36.04
C GLY A 81 -26.09 -9.99 36.65
N PHE A 82 -25.61 -8.93 35.99
CA PHE A 82 -24.61 -8.05 36.61
C PHE A 82 -25.24 -7.26 37.75
N VAL A 83 -24.55 -7.27 38.90
CA VAL A 83 -24.98 -6.61 40.14
C VAL A 83 -24.14 -5.35 40.33
N ALA A 84 -24.77 -4.28 40.82
CA ALA A 84 -24.05 -3.05 41.15
C ALA A 84 -22.99 -3.32 42.24
N PRO A 85 -21.74 -2.85 42.08
CA PRO A 85 -20.71 -3.06 43.10
C PRO A 85 -21.09 -2.36 44.41
N ALA A 86 -20.94 -3.05 45.54
CA ALA A 86 -21.19 -2.47 46.87
C ALA A 86 -20.13 -1.41 47.26
N GLU A 87 -18.92 -1.50 46.68
CA GLU A 87 -17.85 -0.52 46.82
C GLU A 87 -17.22 -0.22 45.45
N VAL A 88 -17.05 1.05 45.12
CA VAL A 88 -16.40 1.50 43.87
C VAL A 88 -14.88 1.39 44.04
N THR A 89 -14.31 0.26 43.67
CA THR A 89 -12.85 0.08 43.60
C THR A 89 -12.35 0.49 42.21
N THR A 90 -11.42 1.44 42.15
CA THR A 90 -10.77 1.86 40.91
C THR A 90 -9.72 0.81 40.52
N VAL A 91 -9.94 0.09 39.41
CA VAL A 91 -8.97 -0.89 38.90
C VAL A 91 -8.17 -0.24 37.77
N PHE A 92 -6.87 -0.07 37.98
CA PHE A 92 -5.96 0.38 36.92
C PHE A 92 -5.67 -0.81 35.99
N ALA A 93 -6.14 -0.75 34.76
CA ALA A 93 -5.81 -1.73 33.73
C ALA A 93 -4.37 -1.49 33.23
N THR A 94 -3.38 -2.05 33.92
CA THR A 94 -2.01 -2.15 33.40
C THR A 94 -1.91 -3.32 32.43
N ALA A 95 -1.23 -3.14 31.29
CA ALA A 95 -1.12 -4.12 30.19
C ALA A 95 -0.48 -5.48 30.54
N GLN A 96 -0.05 -5.71 31.78
CA GLN A 96 0.25 -7.05 32.26
C GLN A 96 -1.04 -7.76 32.65
N SER A 97 -1.49 -8.65 31.76
CA SER A 97 -2.55 -9.64 31.95
C SER A 97 -2.34 -10.47 33.22
N ARG A 98 -2.82 -9.96 34.35
CA ARG A 98 -2.95 -10.76 35.58
C ARG A 98 -4.24 -11.55 35.45
N SER A 99 -4.09 -12.85 35.21
CA SER A 99 -5.17 -13.84 35.24
C SER A 99 -6.07 -13.59 36.46
N LEU A 100 -7.33 -13.24 36.19
CA LEU A 100 -8.38 -13.17 37.18
C LEU A 100 -8.85 -14.61 37.44
N THR A 101 -8.22 -15.29 38.39
CA THR A 101 -8.78 -16.51 38.98
C THR A 101 -9.88 -16.11 39.97
N LEU A 102 -11.13 -16.44 39.64
CA LEU A 102 -12.23 -16.49 40.60
C LEU A 102 -11.87 -17.56 41.65
N ASN A 103 -11.57 -17.14 42.87
CA ASN A 103 -11.44 -18.07 43.98
C ASN A 103 -12.83 -18.29 44.58
N HIS A 104 -13.22 -19.56 44.64
CA HIS A 104 -14.55 -20.04 45.01
C HIS A 104 -14.73 -20.11 46.53
#